data_AF-A0A8J2L8D9-F1
#
_entry.id   AF-A0A8J2L8D9-F1
#
_cell.length_a   1.000
_cell.length_b   1.000
_cell.length_c   1.000
_cell.angle_alpha   90.00
_cell.angle_beta   90.00
_cell.angle_gamma   90.00
#
_symmetry.space_group_name_H-M   'P 1'
#
loop_
_entity.id
_entity.type
_entity.pdbx_description
1 polymer ?
#
loop_
_entity_poly.entity_id
_entity_poly.type
_entity_poly.pdbx_seq_one_letter_code
_entity_poly.pdbx_strand_id
1 'polypeptide(L)'
;MTSKTFLLVICLAVTLGQPAQVRGKNIGVDIVGGTETKPHQYPSIVDVRRFSGSTTYHNCGGSIINEYWIVTAAHCSTGVPSNYQIIAGDHNINQVEGTEQQRQVLTIIRHEQYNGLTYENDIALMKVDRPFQLNEH
;
A
#
# COMPACT_ATOMS: atom_id res chain seq x y z
N MET A 1 -1.64 -4.28 -78.89
CA MET A 1 -0.39 -3.53 -78.64
C MET A 1 -0.73 -2.23 -77.95
N THR A 2 -0.57 -2.16 -76.63
CA THR A 2 -0.25 -0.91 -75.90
C THR A 2 0.12 -1.28 -74.47
N SER A 3 1.43 -1.20 -74.23
CA SER A 3 2.10 -1.25 -72.94
C SER A 3 1.59 -0.16 -72.00
N LYS A 4 1.32 -0.51 -70.73
CA LYS A 4 1.25 0.45 -69.62
C LYS A 4 1.87 -0.17 -68.36
N THR A 5 3.20 -0.06 -68.33
CA THR A 5 4.02 0.44 -67.22
C THR A 5 3.56 0.10 -65.79
N PHE A 6 4.20 -0.90 -65.19
CA PHE A 6 4.24 -1.10 -63.74
C PHE A 6 5.10 0.01 -63.11
N LEU A 7 4.49 0.90 -62.33
CA LEU A 7 5.24 1.78 -61.43
C LEU A 7 5.51 1.02 -60.12
N LEU A 8 6.77 0.64 -59.92
CA LEU A 8 7.27 0.18 -58.63
C LEU A 8 7.46 1.40 -57.71
N VAL A 9 6.58 1.56 -56.71
CA VAL A 9 6.80 2.53 -55.63
C VAL A 9 7.61 1.82 -54.55
N ILE A 10 8.93 2.05 -54.55
CA ILE A 10 9.81 1.60 -53.47
C ILE A 10 9.69 2.63 -52.33
N CYS A 11 8.87 2.32 -51.33
CA CYS A 11 8.91 3.02 -50.05
C CYS A 11 10.14 2.55 -49.27
N LEU A 12 11.23 3.33 -49.30
CA LEU A 12 12.29 3.21 -48.30
C LEU A 12 11.75 3.66 -46.95
N ALA A 13 11.30 2.71 -46.12
CA ALA A 13 11.08 2.96 -44.71
C ALA A 13 12.45 3.08 -44.02
N VAL A 14 13.00 4.29 -43.98
CA VAL A 14 14.09 4.61 -43.06
C VAL A 14 13.48 4.75 -41.68
N THR A 15 13.43 3.64 -40.93
CA THR A 15 13.13 3.70 -39.50
C THR A 15 14.33 4.33 -38.81
N LEU A 16 14.24 5.63 -38.52
CA LEU A 16 15.10 6.27 -37.53
C LEU A 16 14.89 5.54 -36.21
N GLY A 17 15.80 4.62 -35.89
CA GLY A 17 15.84 3.96 -34.60
C GLY A 17 15.94 5.03 -33.53
N GLN A 18 14.87 5.18 -32.73
CA GLN A 18 14.95 6.03 -31.54
C GLN A 18 15.95 5.37 -30.58
N PRO A 19 16.86 6.15 -29.96
CA PRO A 19 17.74 5.59 -28.95
C PRO A 19 16.89 5.00 -27.84
N ALA A 20 17.08 3.72 -27.54
CA ALA A 20 16.50 3.09 -26.38
C ALA A 20 16.90 3.92 -25.15
N GLN A 21 15.93 4.59 -24.54
CA GLN A 21 16.13 5.26 -23.26
C GLN A 21 16.50 4.16 -22.26
N VAL A 22 17.79 4.09 -21.90
CA VAL A 22 18.25 3.25 -20.80
C VAL A 22 17.65 3.85 -19.53
N ARG A 23 16.45 3.38 -19.17
CA ARG A 23 15.81 3.70 -17.90
C ARG A 23 16.79 3.23 -16.83
N GLY A 24 17.37 4.18 -16.09
CA GLY A 24 18.27 3.89 -14.98
C GLY A 24 17.61 2.83 -14.10
N LYS A 25 18.22 1.65 -14.04
CA LYS A 25 17.73 0.54 -13.23
C LYS A 25 17.99 0.89 -11.77
N ASN A 26 17.04 1.61 -11.16
CA ASN A 26 16.89 1.56 -9.72
C ASN A 26 16.77 0.08 -9.39
N ILE A 27 17.67 -0.47 -8.58
CA ILE A 27 17.47 -1.79 -7.99
C ILE A 27 16.41 -1.59 -6.90
N GLY A 28 15.19 -1.32 -7.35
CA GLY A 28 13.99 -1.40 -6.54
C GLY A 28 13.72 -2.85 -6.27
N VAL A 29 13.35 -3.17 -5.03
CA VAL A 29 12.76 -4.47 -4.73
C VAL A 29 11.40 -4.47 -5.43
N ASP A 30 11.36 -5.00 -6.64
CA ASP A 30 10.12 -5.15 -7.40
C ASP A 30 9.33 -6.34 -6.84
N ILE A 31 8.01 -6.19 -6.77
CA ILE A 31 7.12 -7.29 -6.38
C ILE A 31 7.22 -8.39 -7.44
N VAL A 32 7.63 -9.61 -7.04
CA VAL A 32 7.80 -10.74 -7.96
C VAL A 32 6.43 -11.23 -8.45
N GLY A 33 6.08 -10.87 -9.69
CA GLY A 33 4.83 -11.31 -10.33
C GLY A 33 3.55 -10.69 -9.76
N GLY A 34 3.66 -9.64 -8.94
CA GLY A 34 2.51 -8.96 -8.37
C GLY A 34 1.84 -8.02 -9.38
N THR A 35 0.56 -7.73 -9.14
CA THR A 35 -0.21 -6.69 -9.81
C THR A 35 -0.92 -5.84 -8.78
N GLU A 36 -1.24 -4.60 -9.14
CA GLU A 36 -2.08 -3.75 -8.30
C GLU A 36 -3.41 -4.45 -7.97
N THR A 37 -3.88 -4.25 -6.74
CA THR A 37 -5.17 -4.79 -6.30
C THR A 37 -6.31 -3.96 -6.88
N LYS A 38 -7.51 -4.53 -7.00
CA LYS A 38 -8.68 -3.69 -7.27
C LYS A 38 -8.99 -2.87 -6.01
N PRO A 39 -9.52 -1.63 -6.16
CA PRO A 39 -10.02 -0.88 -5.01
C PRO A 39 -10.93 -1.76 -4.15
N HIS A 40 -10.68 -1.76 -2.84
CA HIS A 40 -11.44 -2.48 -1.82
C HIS A 40 -11.47 -4.01 -1.94
N GLN A 41 -10.55 -4.62 -2.70
CA GLN A 41 -10.49 -6.08 -2.82
C GLN A 41 -10.21 -6.79 -1.47
N TYR A 42 -9.56 -6.10 -0.53
CA TYR A 42 -9.20 -6.63 0.79
C TYR A 42 -9.56 -5.60 1.89
N PRO A 43 -10.85 -5.48 2.26
CA PRO A 43 -11.35 -4.40 3.11
C PRO A 43 -10.86 -4.49 4.57
N SER A 44 -10.32 -5.64 4.98
CA SER A 44 -9.75 -5.80 6.31
C SER A 44 -8.38 -5.12 6.46
N ILE A 45 -7.68 -4.78 5.38
CA ILE A 45 -6.34 -4.18 5.44
C ILE A 45 -6.46 -2.75 5.99
N VAL A 46 -5.56 -2.41 6.92
CA VAL A 46 -5.45 -1.04 7.44
C VAL A 46 -4.03 -0.52 7.31
N ASP A 47 -3.92 0.78 7.07
CA ASP A 47 -2.68 1.54 7.21
C ASP A 47 -2.53 1.99 8.67
N VAL A 48 -1.52 1.43 9.34
CA VAL A 48 -1.11 1.84 10.69
C VAL A 48 -0.13 2.99 10.52
N ARG A 49 -0.59 4.22 10.74
CA ARG A 49 0.22 5.44 10.67
C ARG A 49 0.78 5.82 12.03
N ARG A 50 1.93 6.51 12.00
CA ARG A 50 2.55 7.13 13.17
C ARG A 50 2.68 8.63 13.01
N PHE A 51 2.51 9.38 14.10
CA PHE A 51 2.72 10.83 14.13
C PHE A 51 4.21 11.19 14.19
N SER A 52 4.58 12.22 13.43
CA SER A 52 5.87 12.92 13.49
C SER A 52 5.61 14.42 13.56
N GLY A 53 5.51 14.96 14.79
CA GLY A 53 5.05 16.33 14.98
C GLY A 53 3.57 16.46 14.61
N SER A 54 3.26 17.36 13.66
CA SER A 54 1.89 17.57 13.15
C SER A 54 1.53 16.73 11.93
N THR A 55 2.44 15.90 11.42
CA THR A 55 2.20 15.03 10.25
C THR A 55 2.10 13.57 10.65
N THR A 56 1.49 12.75 9.79
CA THR A 56 1.48 11.29 9.91
C THR A 56 2.22 10.66 8.75
N TYR A 57 2.78 9.47 8.96
CA TYR A 57 3.41 8.66 7.92
C TYR A 57 3.01 7.19 8.08
N HIS A 58 3.00 6.45 6.97
CA HIS A 58 2.80 5.01 6.96
C HIS A 58 3.91 4.32 7.78
N ASN A 59 3.52 3.57 8.80
CA ASN A 59 4.47 2.84 9.65
C ASN A 59 4.42 1.34 9.40
N CYS A 60 3.21 0.75 9.39
CA CYS A 60 3.01 -0.67 9.14
C CYS A 60 1.61 -0.94 8.55
N GLY A 61 1.37 -2.18 8.16
CA GLY A 61 0.01 -2.69 7.95
C GLY A 61 -0.63 -3.26 9.21
N GLY A 62 -1.92 -3.55 9.12
CA GLY A 62 -2.67 -4.32 10.10
C GLY A 62 -3.91 -4.96 9.48
N SER A 63 -4.71 -5.63 10.30
CA SER A 63 -5.99 -6.19 9.86
C SER A 63 -7.09 -5.94 10.88
N ILE A 64 -8.26 -5.53 10.43
CA ILE A 64 -9.46 -5.42 11.26
C ILE A 64 -9.89 -6.83 11.70
N ILE A 65 -10.07 -7.03 13.00
CA ILE A 65 -10.57 -8.28 13.57
C ILE A 65 -11.99 -8.13 14.14
N ASN A 66 -12.40 -6.89 14.44
CA ASN A 66 -13.79 -6.49 14.70
C ASN A 66 -13.90 -4.96 14.65
N GLU A 67 -15.10 -4.43 14.89
CA GLU A 67 -15.40 -3.00 14.82
C GLU A 67 -14.47 -2.11 15.67
N TYR A 68 -13.87 -2.61 16.76
CA TYR A 68 -13.02 -1.80 17.65
C TYR A 68 -11.55 -2.19 17.64
N TRP A 69 -11.18 -3.30 17.00
CA TRP A 69 -9.87 -3.90 17.16
C TRP A 69 -9.24 -4.22 15.82
N ILE A 70 -7.96 -3.88 15.72
CA ILE A 70 -7.07 -4.35 14.66
C ILE A 70 -5.95 -5.19 15.27
N VAL A 71 -5.47 -6.17 14.51
CA VAL A 71 -4.24 -6.91 14.78
C VAL A 71 -3.11 -6.34 13.92
N THR A 72 -1.91 -6.26 14.49
CA THR A 72 -0.67 -5.87 13.80
C THR A 72 0.52 -6.56 14.48
N ALA A 73 1.73 -6.29 14.05
CA ALA A 73 2.94 -6.82 14.68
C ALA A 73 3.30 -6.02 15.95
N ALA A 74 3.89 -6.68 16.93
CA ALA A 74 4.35 -6.01 18.16
C ALA A 74 5.46 -4.99 17.87
N HIS A 75 6.38 -5.31 16.96
CA HIS A 75 7.46 -4.39 16.56
C HIS A 75 6.95 -3.11 15.88
N CYS A 76 5.75 -3.15 15.27
CA CYS A 76 5.09 -1.96 14.72
C CYS A 76 4.56 -1.01 15.81
N SER A 77 4.39 -1.52 17.03
CA SER A 77 3.67 -0.87 18.14
C SER A 77 4.58 -0.42 19.30
N THR A 78 5.80 0.01 19.00
CA THR A 78 6.80 0.41 20.01
C THR A 78 6.51 1.72 20.75
N GLY A 79 5.57 2.55 20.27
CA GLY A 79 5.18 3.81 20.91
C GLY A 79 4.04 3.69 21.94
N VAL A 80 3.47 4.84 22.29
CA VAL A 80 2.23 4.95 23.08
C VAL A 80 1.01 5.14 22.17
N PRO A 81 -0.23 4.84 22.61
CA PRO A 81 -1.43 4.94 21.77
C PRO A 81 -1.57 6.25 20.99
N SER A 82 -1.30 7.39 21.62
CA SER A 82 -1.38 8.72 20.99
C SER A 82 -0.34 8.96 19.87
N ASN A 83 0.62 8.06 19.68
CA ASN A 83 1.53 8.12 18.54
C ASN A 83 0.93 7.53 17.27
N TYR A 84 -0.22 6.84 17.33
CA TYR A 84 -0.75 6.06 16.23
C TYR A 84 -2.12 6.52 15.76
N GLN A 85 -2.35 6.35 14.46
CA GLN A 85 -3.62 6.52 13.80
C GLN A 85 -3.85 5.33 12.87
N ILE A 86 -5.08 4.82 12.81
CA ILE A 86 -5.45 3.72 11.91
C ILE A 86 -6.30 4.29 10.77
N ILE A 87 -5.96 3.97 9.53
CA ILE A 87 -6.76 4.28 8.34
C ILE A 87 -7.26 2.96 7.75
N ALA A 88 -8.57 2.78 7.69
CA ALA A 88 -9.21 1.68 6.96
C ALA A 88 -9.89 2.21 5.69
N GLY A 89 -10.16 1.34 4.71
CA GLY A 89 -10.85 1.71 3.47
C GLY A 89 -10.03 2.55 2.48
N ASP A 90 -8.71 2.58 2.65
CA ASP A 90 -7.75 3.28 1.77
C ASP A 90 -7.19 2.28 0.74
N HIS A 91 -7.21 2.63 -0.55
CA HIS A 91 -6.58 1.87 -1.62
C HIS A 91 -5.26 2.52 -2.08
N ASN A 92 -5.21 3.86 -2.13
CA ASN A 92 -3.99 4.60 -2.46
C ASN A 92 -3.67 5.66 -1.41
N ILE A 93 -2.72 5.34 -0.54
CA ILE A 93 -2.28 6.20 0.59
C ILE A 93 -1.81 7.62 0.21
N ASN A 94 -1.57 7.88 -1.07
CA ASN A 94 -1.18 9.19 -1.61
C ASN A 94 -2.37 10.02 -2.11
N GLN A 95 -3.59 9.48 -2.04
CA GLN A 95 -4.82 10.13 -2.48
C GLN A 95 -5.86 10.06 -1.35
N VAL A 96 -6.86 10.94 -1.42
CA VAL A 96 -8.04 10.87 -0.55
C VAL A 96 -9.21 10.48 -1.45
N GLU A 97 -9.68 9.26 -1.27
CA GLU A 97 -10.69 8.60 -2.11
C GLU A 97 -12.11 8.79 -1.55
N GLY A 98 -12.23 9.15 -0.26
CA GLY A 98 -13.48 9.42 0.42
C GLY A 98 -14.08 8.21 1.14
N THR A 99 -13.45 7.04 1.01
CA THR A 99 -13.79 5.79 1.70
C THR A 99 -13.05 5.62 3.03
N GLU A 100 -12.07 6.49 3.31
CA GLU A 100 -11.15 6.32 4.44
C GLU A 100 -11.82 6.53 5.79
N GLN A 101 -11.66 5.56 6.66
CA GLN A 101 -12.07 5.61 8.06
C GLN A 101 -10.86 5.82 8.95
N GLN A 102 -10.65 7.07 9.37
CA GLN A 102 -9.57 7.40 10.30
C GLN A 102 -9.98 7.10 11.75
N ARG A 103 -9.10 6.49 12.54
CA ARG A 103 -9.34 6.18 13.96
C ARG A 103 -8.11 6.50 14.81
N GLN A 104 -8.35 7.00 16.02
CA GLN A 104 -7.28 7.18 17.01
C GLN A 104 -7.13 5.89 17.82
N VAL A 105 -5.89 5.56 18.21
CA VAL A 105 -5.62 4.39 19.05
C VAL A 105 -5.75 4.76 20.52
N LEU A 106 -6.58 4.03 21.26
CA LEU A 106 -6.77 4.19 22.71
C LEU A 106 -5.95 3.20 23.53
N THR A 107 -5.72 2.00 22.99
CA THR A 107 -5.06 0.92 23.72
C THR A 107 -4.19 0.13 22.78
N ILE A 108 -3.01 -0.25 23.25
CA ILE A 108 -2.10 -1.16 22.56
C ILE A 108 -1.83 -2.32 23.53
N ILE A 109 -2.11 -3.55 23.09
CA ILE A 109 -1.80 -4.78 23.80
C ILE A 109 -0.77 -5.53 22.97
N ARG A 110 0.48 -5.52 23.40
CA ARG A 110 1.54 -6.37 22.82
C ARG A 110 1.49 -7.72 23.53
N HIS A 111 1.78 -8.80 22.80
CA HIS A 111 1.95 -10.10 23.42
C HIS A 111 2.93 -10.02 24.60
N GLU A 112 2.59 -10.59 25.74
CA GLU A 112 3.33 -10.45 27.00
C GLU A 112 4.74 -11.05 26.90
N GLN A 113 4.91 -12.03 26.02
CA GLN A 113 6.17 -12.70 25.72
C GLN A 113 6.85 -12.18 24.44
N TYR A 114 6.46 -11.02 23.93
CA TYR A 114 7.14 -10.42 22.77
C TYR A 114 8.60 -10.13 23.10
N ASN A 115 9.51 -10.64 22.27
CA ASN A 115 10.94 -10.41 22.38
C ASN A 115 11.42 -9.51 21.24
N GLY A 116 11.77 -8.26 21.55
CA GLY A 116 12.23 -7.29 20.55
C GLY A 116 13.61 -7.55 19.93
N LEU A 117 14.36 -8.54 20.41
CA LEU A 117 15.64 -8.95 19.83
C LEU A 117 15.47 -10.12 18.85
N THR A 118 14.58 -11.07 19.16
CA THR A 118 14.35 -12.28 18.35
C THR A 118 13.11 -12.21 17.48
N TYR A 119 12.23 -11.23 17.71
CA TYR A 119 10.90 -11.12 17.12
C TYR A 119 9.96 -12.30 17.46
N GLU A 120 10.26 -13.06 18.51
CA GLU A 120 9.33 -14.06 19.01
C GLU A 120 8.06 -13.40 19.56
N ASN A 121 6.90 -13.99 19.26
CA ASN A 121 5.58 -13.50 19.64
C ASN A 121 5.30 -12.06 19.14
N ASP A 122 5.69 -11.77 17.90
CA ASP A 122 5.54 -10.47 17.26
C ASP A 122 4.08 -10.19 16.81
N ILE A 123 3.20 -10.06 17.80
CA ILE A 123 1.78 -9.77 17.61
C ILE A 123 1.30 -8.75 18.64
N ALA A 124 0.46 -7.81 18.18
CA ALA A 124 -0.20 -6.82 19.01
C ALA A 124 -1.62 -6.55 18.54
N LEU A 125 -2.46 -6.14 19.48
CA LEU A 125 -3.80 -5.63 19.24
C LEU A 125 -3.83 -4.12 19.51
N MET A 126 -4.52 -3.37 18.67
CA MET A 126 -4.82 -1.96 18.91
C MET A 126 -6.32 -1.74 18.97
N LYS A 127 -6.79 -1.08 20.04
CA LYS A 127 -8.19 -0.66 20.19
C LYS A 127 -8.37 0.77 19.71
N VAL A 128 -9.38 1.01 18.89
CA VAL A 128 -9.72 2.34 18.37
C VAL A 128 -10.77 3.08 19.20
N ASP A 129 -10.83 4.40 19.01
CA ASP A 129 -11.72 5.32 19.74
C ASP A 129 -13.21 5.19 19.42
N ARG A 130 -13.54 4.77 18.20
CA ARG A 130 -14.91 4.58 17.72
C ARG A 130 -14.97 3.44 16.70
N PRO A 131 -16.12 2.75 16.56
CA PRO A 131 -16.17 1.54 15.75
C PRO A 131 -15.91 1.83 14.27
N PHE A 132 -15.26 0.91 13.56
CA PHE A 132 -15.27 0.86 12.11
C PHE A 132 -16.68 0.54 11.62
N GLN A 133 -17.11 1.21 10.55
CA GLN A 133 -18.26 0.78 9.78
C GLN A 133 -17.77 -0.36 8.89
N LEU A 134 -18.05 -1.61 9.26
CA LEU A 134 -17.68 -2.76 8.44
C LEU A 134 -18.57 -2.79 7.20
N ASN A 135 -17.99 -2.51 6.04
CA ASN A 135 -18.67 -2.44 4.75
C ASN A 135 -17.76 -3.04 3.67
N GLU A 136 -18.10 -2.84 2.40
CA GLU A 136 -17.33 -3.35 1.27
C GLU A 136 -16.00 -2.61 1.01
N HIS A 137 -15.65 -1.62 1.85
CA HIS A 137 -14.47 -0.76 1.70
C HIS A 137 -13.42 -1.00 2.78
#